data_AF-W1UN93-F1
#
_entry.id   AF-W1UN93-F1
#
_cell.length_a   1.000
_cell.length_b   1.000
_cell.length_c   1.000
_cell.angle_alpha   90.00
_cell.angle_beta   90.00
_cell.angle_gamma   90.00
#
_symmetry.space_group_name_H-M   'P 1'
#
loop_
_entity.id
_entity.type
_entity.pdbx_description
1 polymer ?
#
loop_
_entity_poly.entity_id
_entity_poly.type
_entity_poly.pdbx_seq_one_letter_code
_entity_poly.pdbx_strand_id
1 'polypeptide(L)' 'MANRLKEKYLNEVVPALTEQFNYSSVMAVPKVDKIVLNMGVGEAVSNAKSLEKAAEELALISGQKPLIT' A
#
# COMPACT_ATOMS: atom_id res chain seq x y z
N MET A 1 16.89 7.55 -9.72
CA MET A 1 15.53 8.06 -9.94
C MET A 1 14.80 8.02 -8.62
N ALA A 2 14.40 9.17 -8.08
CA ALA A 2 13.56 9.20 -6.89
C ALA A 2 12.10 8.90 -7.28
N ASN A 3 11.36 8.24 -6.39
CA ASN A 3 9.99 7.80 -6.63
C ASN A 3 9.04 9.01 -6.66
N ARG A 4 8.31 9.22 -7.77
CA ARG A 4 7.36 10.33 -7.97
C ARG A 4 6.42 10.58 -6.79
N LEU A 5 5.90 9.52 -6.17
CA LEU A 5 4.99 9.64 -5.02
C LEU A 5 5.71 10.15 -3.76
N LYS A 6 6.97 9.73 -3.56
CA LYS A 6 7.80 10.19 -2.44
C LYS A 6 8.16 11.67 -2.60
N GLU A 7 8.52 12.08 -3.82
CA GLU A 7 8.81 13.49 -4.12
C GLU A 7 7.58 14.36 -3.90
N LYS A 8 6.42 13.96 -4.43
CA LYS A 8 5.16 14.66 -4.21
C LYS A 8 4.83 14.78 -2.71
N TYR A 9 5.01 13.70 -1.95
CA TYR A 9 4.76 13.72 -0.51
C TYR A 9 5.64 14.75 0.21
N LEU A 10 6.94 14.75 -0.06
CA LEU A 10 7.91 15.62 0.62
C LEU A 10 7.76 17.10 0.21
N ASN A 11 7.54 17.36 -1.08
CA ASN A 11 7.61 18.72 -1.63
C ASN A 11 6.26 19.44 -1.65
N GLU A 12 5.15 18.71 -1.75
CA GLU A 12 3.81 19.30 -1.89
C GLU A 12 2.93 18.98 -0.67
N VAL A 13 2.83 17.70 -0.28
CA VAL A 13 1.86 17.26 0.74
C VAL A 13 2.29 17.69 2.15
N VAL A 14 3.57 17.53 2.51
CA VAL A 14 4.09 17.91 3.83
C VAL A 14 3.92 19.41 4.12
N PRO A 15 4.32 20.34 3.22
CA PRO A 15 4.10 21.76 3.42
C PRO A 15 2.60 22.11 3.53
N ALA A 16 1.77 21.58 2.64
CA ALA A 16 0.34 21.85 2.64
C ALA A 16 -0.36 21.40 3.94
N LEU A 17 -0.01 20.21 4.45
CA LEU A 17 -0.55 19.71 5.72
C LEU A 17 -0.02 20.49 6.93
N THR A 18 1.25 20.91 6.89
CA THR A 18 1.84 21.72 7.96
C THR A 18 1.16 23.07 8.07
N GLU A 19 0.89 23.73 6.95
CA GLU A 19 0.18 25.02 6.92
C GLU A 19 -1.29 24.87 7.32
N GLN A 20 -1.99 23.86 6.78
CA GLN A 20 -3.42 23.66 7.04
C GLN A 20 -3.73 23.30 8.50
N PHE A 21 -2.87 22.49 9.14
CA PHE A 21 -3.10 21.98 10.50
C PHE A 21 -2.16 22.58 11.55
N ASN A 22 -1.29 23.50 11.13
CA ASN A 22 -0.35 24.25 11.96
C ASN A 22 0.50 23.34 12.89
N TYR A 23 1.04 22.26 12.34
CA TYR A 23 1.87 21.31 13.10
C TYR A 23 3.13 22.00 13.65
N SER A 24 3.41 21.79 14.93
CA SER A 24 4.59 22.36 15.62
C SER A 24 5.91 21.65 15.30
N SER A 25 5.85 20.47 14.69
CA SER A 25 7.01 19.67 14.32
C SER A 25 6.80 19.01 12.96
N VAL A 26 7.85 19.02 12.13
CA VAL A 26 7.87 18.34 10.83
C VAL A 26 7.58 16.84 10.97
N MET A 27 7.96 16.25 12.11
CA MET A 27 7.74 14.82 12.40
C MET A 27 6.30 14.51 12.81
N ALA A 28 5.47 15.52 13.09
CA ALA A 28 4.06 15.34 13.42
C ALA A 28 3.17 15.16 12.16
N VAL A 29 3.71 15.44 10.98
CA VAL A 29 2.97 15.30 9.72
C VAL A 29 2.65 13.81 9.46
N PRO A 30 1.38 13.45 9.19
CA PRO A 30 0.99 12.07 8.95
C PRO A 30 1.76 11.43 7.78
N LYS A 31 2.17 10.17 7.95
CA LYS A 31 2.88 9.36 6.96
C LYS A 31 2.17 8.03 6.70
N VAL A 32 2.34 7.49 5.50
CA VAL A 32 1.86 6.14 5.16
C VAL A 32 2.85 5.13 5.76
N ASP A 33 2.37 4.30 6.70
CA ASP A 33 3.20 3.30 7.37
C ASP A 33 3.24 1.98 6.59
N LYS A 34 2.07 1.43 6.26
CA LYS A 34 1.96 0.21 5.45
C LYS A 34 0.67 0.18 4.62
N ILE A 35 0.69 -0.56 3.51
CA ILE A 35 -0.48 -0.88 2.70
C ILE A 35 -0.62 -2.40 2.70
N VAL A 36 -1.75 -2.91 3.16
CA VAL A 36 -2.04 -4.36 3.18
C VAL A 36 -3.06 -4.65 2.09
N LEU A 37 -2.74 -5.60 1.21
CA LEU A 37 -3.64 -6.12 0.20
C LEU A 37 -4.25 -7.43 0.72
N ASN A 38 -5.58 -7.50 0.76
CA ASN A 38 -6.31 -8.70 1.15
C ASN A 38 -7.27 -9.09 0.03
N MET A 39 -7.34 -10.38 -0.28
CA MET A 39 -8.21 -10.92 -1.30
C MET A 39 -8.94 -12.14 -0.74
N GLY A 40 -10.27 -12.03 -0.61
CA GLY A 40 -11.12 -13.15 -0.26
C GLY A 40 -11.45 -13.98 -1.49
N VAL A 41 -11.03 -15.25 -1.52
CA VAL A 41 -11.35 -16.19 -2.60
C VAL A 41 -12.36 -17.20 -2.08
N GLY A 42 -13.66 -16.88 -2.20
CA GLY A 42 -14.75 -17.72 -1.64
C GLY A 42 -14.83 -19.12 -2.26
N GLU A 43 -14.42 -19.27 -3.53
CA GLU A 43 -14.40 -20.57 -4.23
C GLU A 43 -13.17 -21.43 -3.90
N ALA A 44 -12.20 -20.89 -3.14
CA ALA A 44 -10.95 -21.58 -2.83
C ALA A 44 -11.15 -22.84 -1.98
N VAL A 45 -12.22 -22.89 -1.18
CA VAL A 45 -12.56 -24.06 -0.35
C VAL A 45 -12.83 -25.29 -1.22
N SER A 46 -13.39 -25.07 -2.43
CA SER A 46 -13.78 -26.13 -3.35
C SER A 46 -12.73 -26.39 -4.43
N ASN A 47 -11.87 -25.41 -4.75
CA ASN A 47 -10.87 -25.51 -5.81
C ASN A 47 -9.54 -24.82 -5.46
N ALA A 48 -8.56 -25.61 -5.04
CA ALA A 48 -7.21 -25.14 -4.71
C ALA A 48 -6.50 -24.42 -5.87
N LYS A 49 -6.79 -24.79 -7.13
CA LYS A 49 -6.18 -24.13 -8.30
C LYS A 49 -6.62 -22.68 -8.47
N SER A 50 -7.85 -22.37 -8.06
CA SER A 50 -8.36 -20.99 -8.09
C SER A 50 -7.63 -20.11 -7.08
N LEU A 51 -7.27 -20.66 -5.91
CA LEU A 51 -6.48 -19.94 -4.91
C LEU A 51 -5.05 -19.71 -5.40
N GLU A 52 -4.41 -20.72 -5.98
CA GLU A 52 -3.06 -20.61 -6.55
C GLU A 52 -3.01 -19.53 -7.64
N LYS A 53 -3.97 -19.56 -8.57
CA LYS A 53 -4.05 -18.55 -9.64
C LYS A 53 -4.26 -17.13 -9.07
N ALA A 54 -5.14 -16.98 -8.09
CA ALA A 54 -5.36 -15.69 -7.46
C ALA A 54 -4.09 -15.18 -6.75
N ALA A 55 -3.36 -16.07 -6.06
CA ALA A 55 -2.08 -15.72 -5.46
C ALA A 55 -1.02 -15.32 -6.50
N GLU A 56 -0.96 -15.98 -7.66
CA GLU A 56 -0.08 -15.60 -8.76
C GLU A 56 -0.43 -14.22 -9.33
N GLU A 57 -1.71 -13.94 -9.55
CA GLU A 57 -2.16 -12.63 -10.04
C GLU A 57 -1.84 -11.51 -9.04
N LEU A 58 -2.06 -11.75 -7.74
CA LEU A 58 -1.71 -10.77 -6.70
C LEU A 58 -0.18 -10.58 -6.62
N ALA A 59 0.60 -11.64 -6.83
CA ALA A 59 2.06 -11.55 -6.91
C ALA A 59 2.52 -10.68 -8.09
N LEU A 60 1.90 -10.85 -9.26
CA LEU A 60 2.21 -10.07 -10.45
C LEU A 60 1.86 -8.58 -10.26
N ILE A 61 0.74 -8.28 -9.60
CA ILE A 61 0.30 -6.91 -9.34
C ILE A 61 1.17 -6.22 -8.28
N SER A 62 1.39 -6.89 -7.14
CA SER A 62 2.08 -6.32 -5.99
C SER A 62 3.61 -6.42 -6.07
N GLY A 63 4.13 -7.29 -6.95
CA GLY A 63 5.55 -7.63 -7.00
C GLY A 63 6.04 -8.40 -5.78
N GLN A 64 5.15 -8.90 -4.93
CA GLN A 64 5.47 -9.61 -3.69
C GLN A 64 4.71 -10.92 -3.60
N LYS A 65 5.33 -11.96 -3.04
CA LYS A 65 4.65 -13.24 -2.82
C LYS A 65 3.57 -13.07 -1.73
N PRO A 66 2.29 -13.30 -2.02
CA PRO A 66 1.22 -13.18 -1.04
C PRO A 66 1.31 -14.27 0.03
N LEU A 67 0.86 -13.93 1.24
CA LEU A 67 0.64 -14.92 2.30
C LEU A 67 -0.74 -15.54 2.13
N ILE A 68 -0.80 -16.86 2.05
CA ILE A 68 -2.06 -17.61 2.05
C ILE A 68 -2.46 -17.83 3.51
N THR A 69 -3.58 -17.23 3.91
CA THR A 69 -4.17 -17.35 5.25
C THR A 69 -5.21 -18.44 5.32
#